data_AF-A0A161HS88-F1
#
_entry.id   AF-A0A161HS88-F1
#
_cell.length_a   1.000
_cell.length_b   1.000
_cell.length_c   1.000
_cell.angle_alpha   90.00
_cell.angle_beta   90.00
_cell.angle_gamma   90.00
#
_symmetry.space_group_name_H-M   'P 1'
#
loop_
_entity.id
_entity.type
_entity.pdbx_description
1 polymer ?
#
loop_
_entity_poly.entity_id
_entity_poly.type
_entity_poly.pdbx_seq_one_letter_code
_entity_poly.pdbx_strand_id
1 'polypeptide(L)' 'MNLATVRYIAQNKGVTPGSLCKQDLIRTIQVNEGNAPCFATAEEGFCREVECHWHEDCLRRSRGR' A
#
# COMPACT_ATOMS: atom_id res chain seq x y z
N MET A 1 -3.66 7.43 4.72
CA MET A 1 -5.03 6.99 4.31
C MET A 1 -5.67 6.09 5.37
N ASN A 2 -6.99 5.98 5.45
CA ASN A 2 -7.66 5.00 6.33
C ASN A 2 -7.99 3.70 5.57
N LEU A 3 -8.38 2.62 6.28
CA LEU A 3 -8.68 1.33 5.65
C LEU A 3 -9.89 1.39 4.69
N ALA A 4 -10.90 2.24 4.97
CA ALA A 4 -12.06 2.37 4.09
C ALA A 4 -11.67 2.93 2.71
N THR A 5 -10.79 3.94 2.68
CA THR A 5 -10.23 4.48 1.42
C THR A 5 -9.46 3.41 0.65
N VAL A 6 -8.63 2.60 1.33
CA VAL A 6 -7.90 1.51 0.68
C VAL A 6 -8.85 0.47 0.08
N ARG A 7 -9.92 0.11 0.78
CA ARG A 7 -10.94 -0.81 0.27
C ARG A 7 -11.65 -0.26 -0.97
N TYR A 8 -11.95 1.04 -0.98
CA TYR A 8 -12.51 1.70 -2.16
C TYR A 8 -11.56 1.65 -3.35
N ILE A 9 -10.26 1.94 -3.15
CA ILE A 9 -9.25 1.83 -4.21
C ILE A 9 -9.16 0.39 -4.74
N ALA A 10 -9.11 -0.59 -3.84
CA ALA A 10 -9.07 -2.01 -4.21
C ALA A 10 -10.23 -2.39 -5.14
N GLN A 11 -11.47 -2.02 -4.76
CA GLN A 11 -12.67 -2.31 -5.56
C GLN A 11 -12.60 -1.67 -6.96
N ASN A 12 -12.18 -0.40 -7.05
CA ASN A 12 -12.02 0.28 -8.33
C ASN A 12 -10.92 -0.33 -9.22
N LYS A 13 -9.97 -1.06 -8.62
CA LYS A 13 -8.89 -1.77 -9.30
C LYS A 13 -9.24 -3.25 -9.59
N GLY A 14 -10.46 -3.70 -9.28
CA GLY A 14 -10.88 -5.09 -9.44
C GLY A 14 -10.36 -6.06 -8.37
N VAL A 15 -9.78 -5.53 -7.28
CA VAL A 15 -9.27 -6.32 -6.15
C VAL A 15 -10.36 -6.45 -5.08
N THR A 16 -10.66 -7.70 -4.70
CA THR A 16 -11.62 -7.98 -3.63
C THR A 16 -10.93 -7.85 -2.26
N PRO A 17 -11.37 -6.95 -1.35
CA PRO A 17 -10.64 -6.71 -0.10
C PRO A 17 -10.66 -7.84 0.93
N GLY A 18 -11.75 -8.61 0.98
CA GLY A 18 -11.94 -9.70 1.95
C GLY A 18 -11.66 -9.29 3.40
N SER A 19 -10.99 -10.17 4.14
CA SER A 19 -10.53 -9.96 5.52
C SER A 19 -9.11 -9.41 5.62
N LEU A 20 -8.52 -8.95 4.50
CA LEU A 20 -7.14 -8.48 4.48
C LEU A 20 -6.95 -7.27 5.39
N CYS A 21 -5.82 -7.26 6.11
CA CYS A 21 -5.39 -6.08 6.84
C CYS A 21 -4.97 -4.99 5.84
N LYS A 22 -4.87 -3.74 6.31
CA LYS A 22 -4.52 -2.59 5.44
C LYS A 22 -3.21 -2.82 4.68
N GLN A 23 -2.20 -3.38 5.33
CA GLN A 23 -0.89 -3.61 4.73
C GLN A 23 -0.97 -4.63 3.58
N ASP A 24 -1.60 -5.77 3.84
CA ASP A 24 -1.71 -6.84 2.84
C ASP A 24 -2.62 -6.41 1.69
N LEU A 25 -3.69 -5.68 1.97
CA LEU A 25 -4.55 -5.14 0.92
C LEU A 25 -3.80 -4.19 -0.01
N ILE A 26 -3.00 -3.27 0.52
CA ILE A 26 -2.18 -2.37 -0.31
C ILE A 26 -1.19 -3.18 -1.16
N ARG A 27 -0.53 -4.20 -0.58
CA ARG A 27 0.40 -5.06 -1.31
C ARG A 27 -0.29 -5.83 -2.44
N THR A 28 -1.50 -6.34 -2.20
CA THR A 28 -2.31 -6.97 -3.25
C THR A 28 -2.64 -5.99 -4.38
N ILE A 29 -2.99 -4.74 -4.04
CA ILE A 29 -3.24 -3.71 -5.06
C ILE A 29 -1.94 -3.43 -5.86
N GLN A 30 -0.78 -3.30 -5.20
CA GLN A 30 0.50 -3.09 -5.89
C GLN A 30 0.79 -4.21 -6.89
N VAL A 31 0.59 -5.47 -6.51
CA VAL A 31 0.75 -6.61 -7.43
C VAL A 31 -0.23 -6.54 -8.59
N ASN A 32 -1.49 -6.19 -8.33
CA ASN A 32 -2.51 -6.00 -9.37
C ASN A 32 -2.18 -4.82 -10.32
N GLU A 33 -1.44 -3.82 -9.86
CA GLU A 33 -0.92 -2.72 -10.67
C GLU A 33 0.38 -3.08 -11.43
N GLY A 34 0.89 -4.30 -11.27
CA GLY A 34 2.16 -4.75 -11.88
C GLY A 34 3.42 -4.32 -11.12
N ASN A 35 3.26 -3.79 -9.90
CA ASN A 35 4.34 -3.32 -9.05
C ASN A 35 4.75 -4.38 -8.00
N ALA A 36 5.93 -4.19 -7.41
CA ALA A 36 6.36 -4.99 -6.27
C ALA A 36 5.49 -4.70 -5.02
N PRO A 37 5.19 -5.71 -4.17
CA PRO A 37 4.43 -5.54 -2.92
C PRO A 37 5.26 -4.88 -1.80
N CYS A 38 5.86 -3.71 -2.07
CA CYS A 38 6.85 -3.04 -1.23
C CYS A 38 6.25 -2.14 -0.13
N PHE A 39 4.93 -2.10 0.03
CA PHE A 39 4.33 -1.27 1.07
C PHE A 39 4.86 -1.63 2.46
N ALA A 40 5.27 -0.61 3.23
CA ALA A 40 5.86 -0.71 4.56
C ALA A 40 7.20 -1.50 4.63
N THR A 41 7.97 -1.54 3.55
CA THR A 41 9.32 -2.17 3.52
C THR A 41 10.45 -1.16 3.35
N ALA A 42 10.20 0.14 3.45
CA ALA A 42 11.25 1.16 3.30
C ALA A 42 12.10 1.24 4.58
N GLU A 43 13.13 0.42 4.68
CA GLU A 43 13.95 0.20 5.90
C GLU A 43 14.52 1.49 6.50
N GLU A 44 14.92 2.46 5.67
CA GLU A 44 15.49 3.74 6.13
C GLU A 44 14.49 4.91 6.09
N GLY A 45 13.20 4.62 5.92
CA GLY A 45 12.18 5.66 5.76
C GLY A 45 12.37 6.48 4.47
N PHE A 46 13.03 5.89 3.48
CA PHE A 46 13.29 6.46 2.16
C PHE A 46 12.71 5.58 1.06
N CYS A 47 11.99 6.19 0.12
CA CYS A 47 11.47 5.56 -1.08
C CYS A 47 11.65 6.54 -2.25
N ARG A 48 12.27 6.08 -3.34
CA ARG A 48 12.57 6.90 -4.53
C ARG A 48 11.33 7.17 -5.39
N GLU A 49 10.33 6.30 -5.29
CA GLU A 49 9.09 6.40 -6.08
C GLU A 49 8.11 7.36 -5.40
N VAL A 50 8.36 8.67 -5.57
CA VAL A 50 7.57 9.74 -4.92
C VAL A 50 6.17 9.88 -5.50
N GLU A 51 5.92 9.39 -6.72
CA GLU A 51 4.59 9.40 -7.34
C GLU A 51 3.75 8.19 -6.94
N CYS A 52 4.29 7.28 -6.11
CA CYS A 52 3.54 6.17 -5.56
C CYS A 52 2.34 6.69 -4.75
N HIS A 53 1.14 6.25 -5.13
CA HIS A 53 -0.10 6.62 -4.44
C HIS A 53 -0.06 6.32 -2.93
N TRP A 54 0.76 5.34 -2.54
CA TRP A 54 0.92 4.88 -1.17
C TRP A 54 2.07 5.57 -0.41
N HIS A 55 2.84 6.46 -1.06
CA HIS A 55 4.14 6.96 -0.56
C HIS A 55 4.08 7.51 0.87
N GLU A 56 3.20 8.46 1.13
CA GLU A 56 3.07 9.10 2.45
C GLU A 56 2.73 8.08 3.56
N ASP A 57 1.78 7.19 3.29
CA ASP A 57 1.33 6.16 4.24
C ASP A 57 2.40 5.07 4.43
N CYS A 58 3.12 4.74 3.35
CA CYS A 58 4.24 3.80 3.34
C CYS A 58 5.38 4.30 4.21
N LEU A 59 5.80 5.56 4.05
CA LEU A 59 6.87 6.15 4.84
C LEU A 59 6.49 6.24 6.32
N ARG A 60 5.25 6.62 6.64
CA ARG A 60 4.74 6.62 8.02
C ARG A 60 4.76 5.22 8.65
N ARG A 61 4.42 4.18 7.87
CA ARG A 61 4.36 2.81 8.39
C ARG A 61 5.73 2.14 8.49
N SER A 62 6.68 2.57 7.68
CA SER A 62 8.04 2.03 7.66
C SER A 62 8.93 2.61 8.77
N ARG A 63 8.70 3.87 9.16
CA ARG A 63 9.39 4.50 10.29
C ARG A 63 8.88 3.90 11.61
N GLY A 64 9.66 3.00 12.23
CA GLY A 64 9.33 2.38 13.51
C GLY A 64 9.33 0.85 13.53
N ARG A 65 10.03 0.20 12.58
CA ARG A 65 10.52 -1.16 12.80
C ARG A 65 11.92 -1.12 13.38
#